data_AF-A0A4P9EDE8-F1
#
_entry.id   AF-A0A4P9EDE8-F1
#
_cell.length_a   1.000
_cell.length_b   1.000
_cell.length_c   1.000
_cell.angle_alpha   90.00
_cell.angle_beta   90.00
_cell.angle_gamma   90.00
#
_symmetry.space_group_name_H-M   'P 1'
#
loop_
_entity.id
_entity.type
_entity.pdbx_description
1 polymer ?
#
loop_
_entity_poly.entity_id
_entity_poly.type
_entity_poly.pdbx_seq_one_letter_code
_entity_poly.pdbx_strand_id
1 'polypeptide(L)' 'MKEYEVIWEIFNKCPRNQMRDVFVEEVEIADPEAYVKQKFQGKDVSYEKTVLEDGTIIFDIQTSMIRQRCSFTEI' A
#
# COMPACT_ATOMS: atom_id res chain seq x y z
N MET A 1 -19.58 -1.62 -3.41
CA MET A 1 -18.28 -1.81 -2.76
C MET A 1 -17.66 -3.07 -3.33
N LYS A 2 -16.35 -3.23 -3.22
CA LYS A 2 -15.61 -4.41 -3.67
C LYS A 2 -14.77 -4.92 -2.50
N GLU A 3 -14.56 -6.23 -2.46
CA GLU A 3 -13.66 -6.86 -1.50
C GLU A 3 -12.25 -6.89 -2.08
N TYR A 4 -11.27 -6.53 -1.26
CA TYR A 4 -9.87 -6.53 -1.64
C TYR A 4 -9.05 -7.26 -0.58
N GLU A 5 -8.16 -8.14 -1.02
CA GLU A 5 -6.98 -8.49 -0.24
C GLU A 5 -5.97 -7.34 -0.36
N VAL A 6 -5.57 -6.77 0.77
CA VAL A 6 -4.59 -5.70 0.85
C VAL A 6 -3.32 -6.24 1.48
N ILE A 7 -2.22 -6.17 0.72
CA ILE A 7 -0.88 -6.46 1.22
C ILE A 7 -0.18 -5.13 1.46
N TRP A 8 0.15 -4.85 2.72
CA TRP A 8 0.93 -3.68 3.11
C TRP A 8 2.35 -4.07 3.50
N GLU A 9 3.33 -3.56 2.75
CA GLU A 9 4.75 -3.83 2.95
C GLU A 9 5.47 -2.57 3.45
N ILE A 10 6.32 -2.72 4.48
CA ILE A 10 7.21 -1.66 4.97
C ILE A 10 8.65 -2.07 4.69
N PHE A 11 9.33 -1.32 3.84
CA PHE A 11 10.69 -1.65 3.41
C PHE A 11 11.72 -1.15 4.44
N ASN A 12 12.65 -2.03 4.83
CA ASN A 12 13.78 -1.63 5.66
C ASN A 12 14.71 -0.69 4.88
N LYS A 13 15.19 0.38 5.53
CA LYS A 13 16.12 1.35 4.92
C LYS A 13 17.56 0.88 4.88
N CYS A 14 17.92 -0.18 5.61
CA CYS A 14 19.28 -0.70 5.64
C CYS A 14 19.67 -1.28 4.27
N PRO A 15 20.69 -0.73 3.56
CA PRO A 15 20.98 -1.06 2.14
C PRO A 15 21.30 -2.54 1.85
N ARG A 16 21.58 -3.34 2.87
CA ARG A 16 21.88 -4.77 2.78
C ARG A 16 20.87 -5.65 3.50
N ASN A 17 19.79 -5.07 4.02
CA ASN A 17 18.72 -5.81 4.67
C ASN A 17 17.46 -5.75 3.79
N GLN A 18 17.14 -6.87 3.15
CA GLN A 18 15.94 -7.00 2.31
C GLN A 18 14.69 -7.41 3.12
N MET A 19 14.79 -7.43 4.45
CA MET A 19 13.62 -7.64 5.29
C MET A 19 12.59 -6.53 5.08
N ARG A 20 11.33 -6.93 5.09
CA ARG A 20 10.17 -6.04 5.06
C ARG A 20 9.12 -6.60 6.01
N ASP A 21 8.46 -5.71 6.72
CA ASP A 21 7.27 -6.08 7.47
C ASP A 21 6.11 -6.18 6.48
N VAL A 22 5.34 -7.27 6.57
CA VAL A 22 4.21 -7.54 5.69
C VAL A 22 2.96 -7.71 6.54
N PHE A 23 1.92 -6.95 6.22
CA PHE A 23 0.59 -7.06 6.80
C PHE A 23 -0.39 -7.46 5.70
N VAL A 24 -1.33 -8.33 6.02
CA VAL A 24 -2.38 -8.79 5.09
C VAL A 24 -3.72 -8.55 5.76
N GLU A 25 -4.65 -7.94 5.03
CA GLU A 25 -6.01 -7.66 5.49
C GLU A 25 -7.00 -7.79 4.33
N GLU A 26 -8.18 -8.32 4.59
CA GLU A 26 -9.31 -8.30 3.66
C GLU A 26 -10.22 -7.13 4.02
N VAL A 27 -10.53 -6.27 3.05
CA VAL A 27 -11.33 -5.06 3.27
C VAL A 27 -12.41 -4.90 2.21
N GLU A 28 -13.61 -4.54 2.64
CA GLU A 28 -14.68 -4.12 1.75
C GLU A 28 -14.65 -2.60 1.61
N ILE A 29 -14.17 -2.09 0.47
CA ILE A 29 -14.01 -0.65 0.23
C ILE A 29 -14.50 -0.26 -1.17
N ALA A 30 -14.84 1.02 -1.33
CA ALA A 30 -15.22 1.57 -2.64
C ALA A 30 -14.04 2.15 -3.41
N ASP A 31 -13.05 2.71 -2.71
CA ASP A 31 -11.91 3.41 -3.29
C ASP A 31 -10.60 3.10 -2.53
N PRO A 32 -9.71 2.28 -3.12
CA PRO A 32 -8.38 2.01 -2.58
C PRO A 32 -7.54 3.26 -2.32
N GLU A 33 -7.72 4.33 -3.10
CA GLU A 33 -6.96 5.56 -2.90
C GLU A 33 -7.43 6.33 -1.65
N ALA A 34 -8.73 6.39 -1.41
CA ALA A 34 -9.28 6.93 -0.17
C ALA A 34 -8.78 6.16 1.06
N TYR A 35 -8.70 4.83 0.96
CA TYR A 35 -8.13 3.97 1.99
C TYR A 35 -6.66 4.36 2.29
N VAL A 36 -5.81 4.51 1.25
CA VAL A 36 -4.40 4.93 1.43
C VAL A 36 -4.32 6.31 2.08
N LYS A 37 -5.10 7.30 1.62
CA LYS A 37 -5.11 8.65 2.21
C LYS A 37 -5.49 8.63 3.69
N GLN A 38 -6.46 7.81 4.07
CA GLN A 38 -6.90 7.66 5.46
C GLN A 38 -5.84 6.94 6.30
N LYS A 39 -5.29 5.81 5.83
CA LYS A 39 -4.29 5.01 6.56
C LYS A 39 -3.02 5.79 6.87
N PHE A 40 -2.61 6.70 5.98
CA PHE A 40 -1.42 7.54 6.15
C PHE A 40 -1.74 9.00 6.50
N GLN A 41 -2.97 9.30 6.93
CA GLN A 41 -3.39 10.65 7.33
C GLN A 41 -2.49 11.20 8.46
N GLY A 42 -2.16 12.48 8.39
CA GLY A 42 -1.34 13.16 9.41
C GLY A 42 0.18 12.95 9.24
N LYS A 43 0.61 12.19 8.23
CA LYS A 43 2.01 12.10 7.80
C LYS A 43 2.23 12.94 6.54
N ASP A 44 3.44 13.43 6.35
CA ASP A 44 3.88 13.96 5.05
C ASP A 44 3.97 12.76 4.09
N VAL A 45 2.94 12.60 3.24
CA VAL A 45 2.75 11.43 2.38
C VAL A 45 2.70 11.84 0.92
N SER A 46 3.48 11.11 0.12
CA SER A 46 3.37 11.09 -1.34
C SER A 46 3.28 9.65 -1.80
N TYR A 47 2.56 9.38 -2.88
CA TYR A 47 2.47 8.04 -3.45
C TYR A 47 2.41 8.08 -4.98
N GLU A 48 2.88 7.01 -5.60
CA GLU A 48 2.66 6.70 -7.00
C GLU A 48 1.66 5.54 -7.11
N LYS A 49 0.70 5.65 -8.03
CA LYS A 49 -0.32 4.63 -8.25
C LYS A 49 -0.04 3.93 -9.58
N THR A 50 0.02 2.60 -9.54
CA THR A 50 0.13 1.73 -10.71
C THR A 50 -1.05 0.76 -10.71
N VAL A 51 -1.67 0.55 -11.87
CA VAL A 51 -2.68 -0.50 -12.08
C VAL A 51 -2.08 -1.51 -13.03
N LEU A 52 -1.97 -2.76 -12.59
CA LEU A 52 -1.43 -3.87 -13.39
C LEU A 52 -2.48 -4.40 -14.38
N GLU A 53 -2.03 -5.20 -15.35
CA GLU A 53 -2.91 -5.78 -16.38
C GLU A 53 -4.01 -6.70 -15.80
N ASP A 54 -3.75 -7.33 -14.65
CA ASP A 54 -4.69 -8.19 -13.93
C ASP A 54 -5.68 -7.40 -13.05
N GLY A 55 -5.58 -6.07 -13.03
CA GLY A 55 -6.42 -5.21 -12.19
C GLY A 55 -5.89 -4.94 -10.79
N THR A 56 -4.77 -5.55 -10.39
CA THR A 56 -4.12 -5.26 -9.11
C THR A 56 -3.71 -3.80 -9.05
N ILE A 57 -4.08 -3.12 -7.96
CA ILE A 57 -3.76 -1.70 -7.76
C ILE A 57 -2.61 -1.61 -6.75
N ILE A 58 -1.52 -1.00 -7.15
CA ILE A 58 -0.33 -0.80 -6.32
C ILE A 58 -0.16 0.68 -6.01
N PHE A 59 0.05 0.97 -4.74
CA PHE A 59 0.50 2.27 -4.26
C PHE A 59 1.91 2.13 -3.70
N ASP A 60 2.90 2.73 -4.36
CA ASP A 60 4.24 2.92 -3.79
C ASP A 60 4.23 4.22 -2.97
N ILE A 61 4.41 4.10 -1.66
CA ILE A 61 4.11 5.15 -0.68
C ILE A 61 5.40 5.59 0.01
N GLN A 62 5.63 6.89 0.07
CA GLN A 62 6.70 7.52 0.82
C GLN A 62 6.11 8.32 1.98
N THR A 63 6.47 7.98 3.22
CA THR A 63 6.11 8.78 4.41
C THR A 63 7.33 9.01 5.29
N SER A 64 7.66 10.26 5.63
CA SER A 64 8.73 10.58 6.61
C SER A 64 10.01 9.73 6.42
N MET A 65 10.50 9.67 5.18
CA MET A 65 11.65 8.88 4.72
C MET A 65 11.47 7.34 4.69
N ILE A 66 10.31 6.79 5.02
CA ILE A 66 9.98 5.35 4.99
C ILE A 66 9.30 5.03 3.66
N ARG A 67 9.86 4.05 2.96
CA ARG A 67 9.25 3.48 1.75
C ARG A 67 8.32 2.33 2.14
N GLN A 68 7.13 2.35 1.61
CA GLN A 68 6.07 1.37 1.87
C GLN A 68 5.33 1.06 0.58
N ARG A 69 4.56 -0.02 0.56
CA ARG A 69 3.69 -0.37 -0.56
C ARG A 69 2.38 -0.93 -0.07
N CYS A 70 1.27 -0.51 -0.66
CA CYS A 70 -0.01 -1.20 -0.52
C CYS A 70 -0.41 -1.78 -1.89
N SER A 71 -0.64 -3.08 -1.93
CA SER A 71 -1.17 -3.79 -3.11
C SER A 71 -2.59 -4.23 -2.81
N PHE A 72 -3.53 -3.93 -3.71
CA PHE A 72 -4.94 -4.28 -3.60
C PHE A 72 -5.29 -5.23 -4.74
N THR A 73 -5.68 -6.45 -4.36
CA THR A 73 -6.16 -7.48 -5.29
C THR A 73 -7.64 -7.70 -4.99
N GLU A 74 -8.50 -7.54 -6.00
CA GLU A 74 -9.94 -7.81 -5.85
C GLU A 74 -10.15 -9.33 -5.69
N ILE A 75 -10.96 -9.75 -4.71
CA ILE A 75 -11.24 -11.16 -4.39
C ILE A 75 -12.72 -11.49 -4.55
#